data_AF-A0A923ND96-F1
#
_entry.id   AF-A0A923ND96-F1
#
_cell.length_a   1.000
_cell.length_b   1.000
_cell.length_c   1.000
_cell.angle_alpha   90.00
_cell.angle_beta   90.00
_cell.angle_gamma   90.00
#
_symmetry.space_group_name_H-M   'P 1'
#
loop_
_entity.id
_entity.type
_entity.pdbx_description
1 polymer ?
#
loop_
_entity_poly.entity_id
_entity_poly.type
_entity_poly.pdbx_seq_one_letter_code
_entity_poly.pdbx_strand_id
1 'polypeptide(L)'
;MSEILHNFLVVYAGEILTGIVVAVVSVAASHIFYRFKLRKEQKVRFQDVIGEKIANALLAVWDIERKAHTQEIYDIEKRLDEEQVSFLNPEGVYLAIMSDSNAFLEFVFEINDARGDYEKYLSDEVAAHLWYGSSRFMEMANFIAREGMVNHYPEMGTIFLFDILDWRDSLEKAIVRDINRHSTKVVAHRGKKWEKAKEKLQEKLHKKNVLNELINNPNGEEARMLYLFIDGLRESDKNAEEEIMKCLRCEKEMEKVTLSQGIVLYEGKTGDKQQEPCSPKSAYICKNCGYVELSLKE
;
A
#
# COMPACT_ATOMS: atom_id res chain seq x y z
N MET A 1 19.61 -90.69 31.55
CA MET A 1 19.95 -90.18 30.19
C MET A 1 18.76 -89.50 29.51
N SER A 2 17.54 -90.06 29.61
CA SER A 2 16.31 -89.46 29.04
C SER A 2 15.91 -88.10 29.63
N GLU A 3 15.98 -87.90 30.96
CA GLU A 3 15.60 -86.62 31.60
C GLU A 3 16.54 -85.46 31.26
N ILE A 4 17.84 -85.73 31.12
CA ILE A 4 18.85 -84.71 30.76
C ILE A 4 18.60 -84.22 29.32
N LEU A 5 18.27 -85.15 28.41
CA LEU A 5 17.95 -84.81 27.02
C LEU A 5 16.66 -83.99 26.91
N HIS A 6 15.66 -84.30 27.75
CA HIS A 6 14.39 -83.58 27.80
C HIS A 6 14.57 -82.15 28.33
N ASN A 7 15.30 -81.97 29.43
CA ASN A 7 15.59 -80.64 29.97
C ASN A 7 16.42 -79.80 29.00
N PHE A 8 17.38 -80.40 28.29
CA PHE A 8 18.16 -79.71 27.27
C PHE A 8 17.29 -79.24 26.09
N LEU A 9 16.37 -80.10 25.59
CA LEU A 9 15.43 -79.74 24.53
C LEU A 9 14.44 -78.65 24.95
N VAL A 10 13.96 -78.67 26.20
CA VAL A 10 13.04 -77.65 26.73
C VAL A 10 13.74 -76.29 26.87
N VAL A 11 14.97 -76.26 27.39
CA VAL A 11 15.76 -75.03 27.50
C VAL A 11 16.09 -74.47 26.11
N TYR A 12 16.54 -75.34 25.19
CA TYR A 12 16.90 -74.94 23.83
C TYR A 12 15.68 -74.44 23.03
N ALA A 13 14.51 -75.06 23.20
CA ALA A 13 13.26 -74.58 22.60
C ALA A 13 12.82 -73.22 23.18
N GLY A 14 13.03 -72.98 24.48
CA GLY A 14 12.77 -71.69 25.13
C GLY A 14 13.67 -70.55 24.63
N GLU A 15 14.95 -70.83 24.40
CA GLU A 15 15.91 -69.87 23.82
C GLU A 15 15.59 -69.52 22.37
N ILE A 16 15.18 -70.49 21.56
CA ILE A 16 14.74 -70.24 20.17
C ILE A 16 13.44 -69.40 20.16
N LEU A 17 12.47 -69.73 21.02
CA LEU A 17 11.20 -69.02 21.09
C LEU A 17 11.40 -67.56 21.52
N THR A 18 12.25 -67.32 22.52
CA THR A 18 12.60 -65.95 22.97
C THR A 18 13.33 -65.17 21.88
N GLY A 19 14.26 -65.79 21.15
CA GLY A 19 14.93 -65.17 19.99
C GLY A 19 13.96 -64.74 18.88
N ILE A 20 12.97 -65.58 18.54
CA ILE A 20 11.94 -65.26 17.54
C ILE A 20 11.05 -64.11 18.02
N VAL A 21 10.61 -64.13 19.28
CA VAL A 21 9.77 -63.06 19.85
C VAL A 21 10.51 -61.72 19.85
N VAL A 22 11.78 -61.69 20.26
CA VAL A 22 12.59 -60.48 20.25
C VAL A 22 12.77 -59.95 18.82
N ALA A 23 13.00 -60.82 17.84
CA ALA A 23 13.13 -60.42 16.44
C ALA A 23 11.84 -59.79 15.89
N VAL A 24 10.69 -60.44 16.12
CA VAL A 24 9.38 -59.94 15.68
C VAL A 24 9.02 -58.61 16.35
N VAL A 25 9.24 -58.50 17.67
CA VAL A 25 9.00 -57.26 18.42
C VAL A 25 9.94 -56.14 17.95
N SER A 26 11.21 -56.45 17.67
CA SER A 26 12.19 -55.46 17.19
C SER A 26 11.83 -54.93 15.80
N VAL A 27 11.39 -55.81 14.90
CA VAL A 27 10.91 -55.40 13.55
C VAL A 27 9.64 -54.55 13.67
N ALA A 28 8.68 -54.97 14.49
CA ALA A 28 7.44 -54.22 14.72
C ALA A 28 7.71 -52.83 15.33
N ALA A 29 8.55 -52.76 16.37
CA ALA A 29 8.96 -51.52 17.01
C ALA A 29 9.68 -50.60 16.01
N SER A 30 10.65 -51.13 15.25
CA SER A 30 11.37 -50.37 14.22
C SER A 30 10.43 -49.77 13.18
N HIS A 31 9.43 -50.53 12.72
CA HIS A 31 8.45 -50.05 11.76
C HIS A 31 7.53 -48.97 12.36
N ILE A 32 7.15 -49.09 13.63
CA ILE A 32 6.38 -48.07 14.37
C ILE A 32 7.20 -46.79 14.51
N PHE A 33 8.45 -46.88 14.99
CA PHE A 33 9.36 -45.74 15.12
C PHE A 33 9.62 -45.06 13.77
N TYR A 34 9.82 -45.84 12.70
CA TYR A 34 9.99 -45.32 11.36
C TYR A 34 8.76 -44.54 10.88
N ARG A 35 7.55 -45.08 11.10
CA ARG A 35 6.30 -44.35 10.79
C ARG A 35 6.17 -43.05 11.57
N PHE A 36 6.53 -43.04 12.85
CA PHE A 36 6.51 -41.81 13.65
C PHE A 36 7.53 -40.77 13.15
N LYS A 37 8.74 -41.22 12.81
CA LYS A 37 9.79 -40.36 12.24
C LYS A 37 9.32 -39.74 10.92
N LEU A 38 8.79 -40.54 9.99
CA LEU A 38 8.28 -40.05 8.71
C LEU A 38 7.16 -39.01 8.87
N ARG A 39 6.20 -39.25 9.77
CA ARG A 39 5.13 -38.28 10.06
C ARG A 39 5.68 -36.97 10.62
N LYS A 40 6.70 -37.05 11.49
CA LYS A 40 7.37 -35.87 12.04
C LYS A 40 8.11 -35.11 10.95
N GLU A 41 8.86 -35.79 10.09
CA GLU A 41 9.58 -35.19 8.96
C GLU A 41 8.63 -34.54 7.95
N GLN A 42 7.52 -35.19 7.60
CA GLN A 42 6.49 -34.61 6.73
C GLN A 42 5.88 -33.35 7.34
N LYS A 43 5.59 -33.36 8.65
CA LYS A 43 5.07 -32.19 9.35
C LYS A 43 6.07 -31.04 9.34
N VAL A 44 7.36 -31.31 9.63
CA VAL A 44 8.42 -30.30 9.59
C VAL A 44 8.54 -29.72 8.19
N ARG A 45 8.64 -30.55 7.14
CA ARG A 45 8.69 -30.07 5.75
C ARG A 45 7.49 -29.20 5.37
N PHE A 46 6.29 -29.60 5.79
CA PHE A 46 5.09 -28.79 5.54
C PHE A 46 5.17 -27.45 6.27
N GLN A 47 5.62 -27.45 7.53
CA GLN A 47 5.81 -26.22 8.30
C GLN A 47 6.88 -25.32 7.69
N ASP A 48 7.96 -25.89 7.13
CA ASP A 48 9.02 -25.14 6.45
C ASP A 48 8.46 -24.44 5.20
N VAL A 49 7.75 -25.16 4.34
CA VAL A 49 7.14 -24.59 3.11
C VAL A 49 6.11 -23.51 3.44
N ILE A 50 5.27 -23.73 4.45
CA ILE A 50 4.30 -22.71 4.88
C ILE A 50 5.01 -21.52 5.53
N GLY A 51 6.03 -21.78 6.35
CA GLY A 51 6.83 -20.74 7.00
C GLY A 51 7.53 -19.84 5.98
N GLU A 52 8.09 -20.41 4.92
CA GLU A 52 8.71 -19.67 3.81
C GLU A 52 7.69 -18.77 3.10
N LYS A 53 6.50 -19.28 2.80
CA LYS A 53 5.43 -18.47 2.18
C LYS A 53 4.97 -17.32 3.08
N ILE A 54 4.87 -17.56 4.38
CA ILE A 54 4.53 -16.53 5.37
C ILE A 54 5.64 -15.48 5.45
N ALA A 55 6.91 -15.89 5.48
CA ALA A 55 8.05 -14.98 5.49
C ALA A 55 8.07 -14.09 4.23
N ASN A 56 7.89 -14.68 3.05
CA ASN A 56 7.84 -13.95 1.79
C ASN A 56 6.68 -12.95 1.75
N ALA A 57 5.49 -13.35 2.24
CA ALA A 57 4.34 -12.47 2.36
C ALA A 57 4.61 -11.27 3.30
N LEU A 58 5.21 -11.52 4.47
CA LEU A 58 5.57 -10.47 5.42
C LEU A 58 6.61 -9.51 4.86
N LEU A 59 7.64 -10.02 4.16
CA LEU A 59 8.66 -9.20 3.52
C LEU A 59 8.08 -8.34 2.40
N ALA A 60 7.21 -8.90 1.55
CA ALA A 60 6.55 -8.12 0.49
C ALA A 60 5.70 -6.98 1.06
N VAL A 61 4.97 -7.23 2.15
CA VAL A 61 4.19 -6.19 2.84
C VAL A 61 5.09 -5.17 3.52
N TRP A 62 6.24 -5.59 4.05
CA TRP A 62 7.24 -4.67 4.61
C TRP A 62 7.81 -3.75 3.53
N ASP A 63 8.11 -4.28 2.34
CA ASP A 63 8.62 -3.45 1.24
C ASP A 63 7.61 -2.37 0.79
N ILE A 64 6.30 -2.67 0.83
CA ILE A 64 5.23 -1.69 0.58
C ILE A 64 5.23 -0.63 1.69
N GLU A 65 5.22 -1.05 2.95
CA GLU A 65 5.25 -0.14 4.11
C GLU A 65 6.43 0.83 4.03
N ARG A 66 7.61 0.34 3.63
CA ARG A 66 8.83 1.15 3.47
C ARG A 66 8.72 2.25 2.42
N LYS A 67 7.81 2.17 1.46
CA LYS A 67 7.59 3.27 0.51
C LYS A 67 7.02 4.51 1.20
N ALA A 68 6.29 4.33 2.30
CA ALA A 68 5.78 5.41 3.14
C ALA A 68 6.83 5.97 4.16
N HIS A 69 8.11 5.59 4.05
CA HIS A 69 9.18 6.17 4.87
C HIS A 69 9.84 7.41 4.26
N THR A 70 9.89 7.49 2.93
CA THR A 70 10.61 8.58 2.24
C THR A 70 9.84 9.87 2.40
N GLN A 71 10.45 10.84 3.07
CA GLN A 71 9.94 12.20 3.22
C GLN A 71 10.66 13.12 2.24
N GLU A 72 9.90 13.97 1.56
CA GLU A 72 10.37 14.98 0.64
C GLU A 72 10.03 16.38 1.17
N ILE A 73 10.82 17.36 0.74
CA ILE A 73 10.69 18.76 1.12
C ILE A 73 10.30 19.55 -0.13
N TYR A 74 9.26 20.37 -0.02
CA TYR A 74 8.77 21.23 -1.10
C TYR A 74 9.86 22.18 -1.65
N ASP A 75 9.89 22.37 -2.98
CA ASP A 75 10.69 23.37 -3.71
C ASP A 75 12.15 23.51 -3.24
N ILE A 76 12.87 22.38 -3.06
CA ILE A 76 14.26 22.37 -2.57
C ILE A 76 15.21 23.29 -3.37
N GLU A 77 14.94 23.47 -4.67
CA GLU A 77 15.74 24.29 -5.57
C GLU A 77 15.63 25.78 -5.29
N LYS A 78 14.44 26.30 -4.96
CA LYS A 78 14.25 27.70 -4.58
C LYS A 78 14.86 28.02 -3.21
N ARG A 79 14.98 27.01 -2.35
CA ARG A 79 15.43 27.12 -0.96
C ARG A 79 16.95 27.15 -0.81
N LEU A 80 17.69 26.60 -1.76
CA LEU A 80 19.16 26.69 -1.76
C LEU A 80 19.65 28.14 -1.88
N ASP A 81 18.77 29.05 -2.33
CA ASP A 81 19.04 30.47 -2.48
C ASP A 81 18.60 31.33 -1.27
N GLU A 82 17.99 30.74 -0.22
CA GLU A 82 17.48 31.47 0.95
C GLU A 82 18.41 31.36 2.18
N GLU A 83 18.89 32.50 2.70
CA GLU A 83 19.93 32.58 3.76
C GLU A 83 19.46 32.22 5.19
N GLN A 84 18.17 32.04 5.45
CA GLN A 84 17.64 31.72 6.79
C GLN A 84 16.52 30.68 6.75
N VAL A 85 16.87 29.43 7.05
CA VAL A 85 15.91 28.33 7.21
C VAL A 85 15.23 28.45 8.58
N SER A 86 14.02 28.99 8.63
CA SER A 86 13.21 29.06 9.85
C SER A 86 12.43 27.75 10.06
N PHE A 87 12.63 27.10 11.21
CA PHE A 87 11.94 25.86 11.61
C PHE A 87 10.41 26.01 11.83
N LEU A 88 9.88 27.24 11.77
CA LEU A 88 8.45 27.54 11.90
C LEU A 88 7.85 28.13 10.61
N ASN A 89 8.58 28.10 9.50
CA ASN A 89 7.96 28.29 8.19
C ASN A 89 7.19 26.99 7.86
N PRO A 90 5.90 27.05 7.47
CA PRO A 90 5.05 25.87 7.25
C PRO A 90 5.39 25.12 5.94
N GLU A 91 6.67 24.93 5.65
CA GLU A 91 7.20 24.37 4.41
C GLU A 91 7.06 22.85 4.44
N GLY A 92 5.89 22.40 3.99
CA GLY A 92 5.33 21.07 4.14
C GLY A 92 6.30 19.94 3.78
N VAL A 93 6.61 19.12 4.78
CA VAL A 93 7.16 17.79 4.56
C VAL A 93 6.01 16.91 4.11
N TYR A 94 6.17 16.25 2.97
CA TYR A 94 5.22 15.25 2.48
C TYR A 94 5.94 13.93 2.25
N LEU A 95 5.19 12.85 2.09
CA LEU A 95 5.76 11.54 1.77
C LEU A 95 5.95 11.41 0.26
N ALA A 96 7.02 10.81 -0.22
CA ALA A 96 7.29 10.66 -1.66
C ALA A 96 6.14 9.98 -2.43
N ILE A 97 5.37 9.11 -1.76
CA ILE A 97 4.13 8.51 -2.31
C ILE A 97 3.03 9.55 -2.62
N MET A 98 3.19 10.80 -2.19
CA MET A 98 2.30 11.94 -2.43
C MET A 98 2.95 12.98 -3.36
N SER A 99 3.98 12.64 -4.12
CA SER A 99 4.60 13.57 -5.09
C SER A 99 3.61 14.04 -6.15
N ASP A 100 2.73 13.14 -6.58
CA ASP A 100 1.73 13.37 -7.60
C ASP A 100 0.62 12.30 -7.51
N SER A 101 -0.45 12.50 -8.29
CA SER A 101 -1.59 11.59 -8.28
C SER A 101 -1.24 10.17 -8.73
N ASN A 102 -0.28 9.98 -9.63
CA ASN A 102 0.07 8.65 -10.11
C ASN A 102 0.87 7.91 -9.05
N ALA A 103 1.87 8.55 -8.45
CA ALA A 103 2.67 7.95 -7.37
C ALA A 103 1.78 7.47 -6.21
N PHE A 104 0.77 8.26 -5.84
CA PHE A 104 -0.15 7.87 -4.77
C PHE A 104 -1.04 6.70 -5.18
N LEU A 105 -1.65 6.74 -6.37
CA LEU A 105 -2.53 5.68 -6.83
C LEU A 105 -1.77 4.36 -7.05
N GLU A 106 -0.55 4.42 -7.57
CA GLU A 106 0.34 3.25 -7.68
C GLU A 106 0.58 2.62 -6.30
N PHE A 107 0.91 3.42 -5.29
CA PHE A 107 1.06 2.94 -3.92
C PHE A 107 -0.21 2.27 -3.37
N VAL A 108 -1.38 2.86 -3.64
CA VAL A 108 -2.67 2.29 -3.21
C VAL A 108 -2.98 0.97 -3.94
N PHE A 109 -2.65 0.87 -5.23
CA PHE A 109 -2.81 -0.36 -6.00
C PHE A 109 -1.88 -1.47 -5.50
N GLU A 110 -0.63 -1.15 -5.15
CA GLU A 110 0.28 -2.14 -4.56
C GLU A 110 -0.24 -2.73 -3.24
N ILE A 111 -0.84 -1.89 -2.38
CA ILE A 111 -1.51 -2.38 -1.16
C ILE A 111 -2.64 -3.34 -1.53
N ASN A 112 -3.45 -3.00 -2.54
CA ASN A 112 -4.57 -3.83 -2.97
C ASN A 112 -4.11 -5.17 -3.59
N ASP A 113 -3.07 -5.14 -4.41
CA ASP A 113 -2.47 -6.34 -5.00
C ASP A 113 -1.87 -7.25 -3.93
N ALA A 114 -1.20 -6.67 -2.93
CA ALA A 114 -0.70 -7.42 -1.79
C ALA A 114 -1.81 -8.14 -1.01
N ARG A 115 -3.02 -7.58 -0.96
CA ARG A 115 -4.18 -8.28 -0.38
C ARG A 115 -4.59 -9.49 -1.22
N GLY A 116 -4.59 -9.36 -2.54
CA GLY A 116 -4.89 -10.47 -3.44
C GLY A 116 -3.90 -11.63 -3.30
N ASP A 117 -2.60 -11.29 -3.29
CA ASP A 117 -1.53 -12.27 -3.39
C ASP A 117 -1.15 -12.88 -2.04
N TYR A 118 -1.06 -12.04 -1.00
CA TYR A 118 -0.39 -12.39 0.26
C TYR A 118 -1.33 -12.51 1.45
N GLU A 119 -2.53 -11.92 1.44
CA GLU A 119 -3.42 -11.83 2.62
C GLU A 119 -3.58 -13.19 3.32
N LYS A 120 -3.84 -14.27 2.57
CA LYS A 120 -3.98 -15.64 3.08
C LYS A 120 -2.81 -16.18 3.92
N TYR A 121 -1.62 -15.58 3.81
CA TYR A 121 -0.42 -15.96 4.55
C TYR A 121 -0.12 -15.01 5.73
N LEU A 122 -0.92 -13.97 5.92
CA LEU A 122 -0.72 -12.96 6.95
C LEU A 122 -1.56 -13.27 8.19
N SER A 123 -1.21 -12.65 9.32
CA SER A 123 -2.11 -12.66 10.47
C SER A 123 -3.32 -11.76 10.22
N ASP A 124 -4.40 -11.97 10.99
CA ASP A 124 -5.57 -11.07 10.96
C ASP A 124 -5.19 -9.61 11.23
N GLU A 125 -4.12 -9.35 11.99
CA GLU A 125 -3.70 -8.00 12.31
C GLU A 125 -3.02 -7.32 11.11
N VAL A 126 -2.06 -7.98 10.46
CA VAL A 126 -1.38 -7.43 9.27
C VAL A 126 -2.37 -7.32 8.10
N ALA A 127 -3.19 -8.36 7.87
CA ALA A 127 -4.24 -8.33 6.86
C ALA A 127 -5.23 -7.17 7.08
N ALA A 128 -5.59 -6.87 8.32
CA ALA A 128 -6.48 -5.73 8.63
C ALA A 128 -5.84 -4.39 8.28
N HIS A 129 -4.52 -4.23 8.43
CA HIS A 129 -3.81 -3.01 8.03
C HIS A 129 -3.81 -2.81 6.52
N LEU A 130 -3.63 -3.88 5.74
CA LEU A 130 -3.74 -3.80 4.28
C LEU A 130 -5.17 -3.43 3.86
N TRP A 131 -6.19 -4.07 4.45
CA TRP A 131 -7.59 -3.74 4.21
C TRP A 131 -7.90 -2.27 4.55
N TYR A 132 -7.41 -1.80 5.70
CA TYR A 132 -7.59 -0.42 6.13
C TYR A 132 -6.89 0.55 5.17
N GLY A 133 -5.61 0.33 4.84
CA GLY A 133 -4.85 1.17 3.93
C GLY A 133 -5.50 1.26 2.55
N SER A 134 -5.86 0.10 1.97
CA SER A 134 -6.57 0.03 0.68
C SER A 134 -7.87 0.83 0.67
N SER A 135 -8.69 0.70 1.71
CA SER A 135 -9.97 1.44 1.76
C SER A 135 -9.76 2.93 2.05
N ARG A 136 -8.85 3.24 2.98
CA ARG A 136 -8.69 4.59 3.51
C ARG A 136 -7.93 5.50 2.55
N PHE A 137 -6.90 5.01 1.89
CA PHE A 137 -6.16 5.80 0.91
C PHE A 137 -6.97 6.01 -0.37
N MET A 138 -7.87 5.09 -0.74
CA MET A 138 -8.86 5.36 -1.79
C MET A 138 -9.85 6.46 -1.38
N GLU A 139 -10.31 6.46 -0.12
CA GLU A 139 -11.18 7.54 0.39
C GLU A 139 -10.45 8.89 0.40
N MET A 140 -9.14 8.89 0.71
CA MET A 140 -8.28 10.07 0.61
C MET A 140 -8.15 10.57 -0.82
N ALA A 141 -7.88 9.70 -1.80
CA ALA A 141 -7.84 10.08 -3.21
C ALA A 141 -9.18 10.69 -3.67
N ASN A 142 -10.30 10.09 -3.26
CA ASN A 142 -11.63 10.61 -3.58
C ASN A 142 -11.88 11.97 -2.95
N PHE A 143 -11.42 12.20 -1.71
CA PHE A 143 -11.50 13.50 -1.07
C PHE A 143 -10.70 14.55 -1.84
N ILE A 144 -9.43 14.27 -2.15
CA ILE A 144 -8.55 15.16 -2.92
C ILE A 144 -9.20 15.54 -4.26
N ALA A 145 -9.74 14.55 -4.98
CA ALA A 145 -10.42 14.78 -6.25
C ALA A 145 -11.70 15.64 -6.09
N ARG A 146 -12.52 15.37 -5.05
CA ARG A 146 -13.75 16.12 -4.79
C ARG A 146 -13.47 17.59 -4.45
N GLU A 147 -12.39 17.87 -3.73
CA GLU A 147 -11.99 19.23 -3.38
C GLU A 147 -11.27 19.97 -4.52
N GLY A 148 -11.04 19.32 -5.66
CA GLY A 148 -10.36 19.89 -6.82
C GLY A 148 -8.84 19.99 -6.65
N MET A 149 -8.25 19.18 -5.77
CA MET A 149 -6.85 19.27 -5.36
C MET A 149 -5.94 18.24 -6.07
N VAL A 150 -6.32 17.80 -7.28
CA VAL A 150 -5.60 16.74 -8.02
C VAL A 150 -4.17 17.14 -8.41
N ASN A 151 -3.89 18.45 -8.51
CA ASN A 151 -2.54 18.96 -8.79
C ASN A 151 -1.74 19.30 -7.52
N HIS A 152 -2.34 19.14 -6.35
CA HIS A 152 -1.78 19.55 -5.05
C HIS A 152 -1.49 18.34 -4.15
N TYR A 153 -1.10 17.21 -4.73
CA TYR A 153 -0.80 16.00 -3.95
C TYR A 153 0.29 16.21 -2.89
N PRO A 154 1.38 16.96 -3.15
CA PRO A 154 2.37 17.28 -2.12
C PRO A 154 1.77 18.03 -0.91
N GLU A 155 0.96 19.04 -1.17
CA GLU A 155 0.29 19.85 -0.15
C GLU A 155 -0.73 19.02 0.63
N MET A 156 -1.52 18.21 -0.08
CA MET A 156 -2.44 17.25 0.55
C MET A 156 -1.69 16.19 1.34
N GLY A 157 -0.49 15.79 0.90
CA GLY A 157 0.40 14.88 1.60
C GLY A 157 0.93 15.45 2.91
N THR A 158 1.06 16.78 3.00
CA THR A 158 1.37 17.48 4.26
C THR A 158 0.17 17.44 5.22
N ILE A 159 -1.05 17.70 4.72
CA ILE A 159 -2.28 17.63 5.52
C ILE A 159 -2.49 16.23 6.09
N PHE A 160 -2.29 15.19 5.26
CA PHE A 160 -2.52 13.80 5.63
C PHE A 160 -1.29 13.09 6.18
N LEU A 161 -0.20 13.80 6.45
CA LEU A 161 1.07 13.21 6.86
C LEU A 161 0.89 12.27 8.05
N PHE A 162 0.26 12.74 9.13
CA PHE A 162 0.08 11.94 10.33
C PHE A 162 -0.85 10.74 10.12
N ASP A 163 -1.88 10.86 9.26
CA ASP A 163 -2.77 9.75 8.92
C ASP A 163 -1.99 8.58 8.31
N ILE A 164 -1.04 8.89 7.42
CA ILE A 164 -0.21 7.89 6.75
C ILE A 164 0.87 7.34 7.69
N LEU A 165 1.54 8.21 8.47
CA LEU A 165 2.57 7.80 9.43
C LEU A 165 2.00 6.89 10.53
N ASP A 166 0.81 7.18 11.06
CA ASP A 166 0.18 6.36 12.09
C ASP A 166 -0.20 4.97 11.55
N TRP A 167 -0.69 4.89 10.31
CA TRP A 167 -0.93 3.62 9.63
C TRP A 167 0.37 2.83 9.46
N ARG A 168 1.41 3.49 8.94
CA ARG A 168 2.73 2.91 8.67
C ARG A 168 3.34 2.32 9.95
N ASP A 169 3.49 3.13 10.99
CA ASP A 169 4.09 2.73 12.27
C ASP A 169 3.30 1.60 12.95
N SER A 170 1.97 1.58 12.77
CA SER A 170 1.12 0.52 13.28
C SER A 170 1.33 -0.79 12.50
N LEU A 171 1.45 -0.71 11.17
CA LEU A 171 1.70 -1.84 10.29
C LEU A 171 3.09 -2.44 10.54
N GLU A 172 4.15 -1.62 10.61
CA GLU A 172 5.51 -2.05 10.91
C GLU A 172 5.55 -2.87 12.22
N LYS A 173 4.94 -2.34 13.29
CA LYS A 173 4.83 -3.05 14.59
C LYS A 173 4.08 -4.38 14.49
N ALA A 174 3.12 -4.52 13.59
CA ALA A 174 2.41 -5.78 13.35
C ALA A 174 3.30 -6.78 12.60
N ILE A 175 3.98 -6.34 11.55
CA ILE A 175 4.93 -7.16 10.75
C ILE A 175 6.06 -7.69 11.65
N VAL A 176 6.73 -6.80 12.40
CA VAL A 176 7.85 -7.18 13.27
C VAL A 176 7.43 -8.20 14.32
N ARG A 177 6.23 -8.07 14.90
CA ARG A 177 5.68 -9.06 15.85
C ARG A 177 5.46 -10.42 15.20
N ASP A 178 4.94 -10.46 13.98
CA ASP A 178 4.67 -11.71 13.28
C ASP A 178 5.97 -12.41 12.83
N ILE A 179 6.95 -11.64 12.34
CA ILE A 179 8.29 -12.15 12.01
C ILE A 179 8.93 -12.79 13.25
N ASN A 180 8.98 -12.07 14.37
CA ASN A 180 9.61 -12.54 15.61
C ASN A 180 8.87 -13.72 16.27
N ARG A 181 7.60 -13.94 15.94
CA ARG A 181 6.82 -15.06 16.49
C ARG A 181 7.08 -16.38 15.76
N HIS A 182 7.57 -16.35 14.51
CA HIS A 182 7.80 -17.53 13.67
C HIS A 182 6.59 -18.48 13.57
N SER A 183 5.38 -17.92 13.45
CA SER A 183 4.15 -18.71 13.39
C SER A 183 3.96 -19.34 12.00
N THR A 184 3.84 -20.67 11.91
CA THR A 184 3.49 -21.38 10.67
C THR A 184 1.98 -21.63 10.52
N LYS A 185 1.15 -20.76 11.12
CA LYS A 185 -0.32 -20.90 11.13
C LYS A 185 -0.94 -20.00 10.08
N VAL A 186 -1.67 -20.61 9.15
CA VAL A 186 -2.51 -19.94 8.17
C VAL A 186 -3.87 -19.59 8.82
N VAL A 187 -4.39 -18.40 8.53
CA VAL A 187 -5.66 -17.92 9.10
C VAL A 187 -6.68 -17.75 8.00
N ALA A 188 -7.94 -18.08 8.29
CA ALA A 188 -9.04 -17.76 7.41
C ALA A 188 -9.56 -16.37 7.82
N HIS A 189 -9.33 -15.34 6.99
CA HIS A 189 -9.78 -13.96 7.21
C HIS A 189 -11.30 -13.82 7.02
N ARG A 190 -12.05 -14.49 7.89
CA ARG A 190 -13.51 -14.52 7.87
C ARG A 190 -14.08 -14.70 9.28
N GLY A 191 -15.28 -14.16 9.49
CA GLY A 191 -16.03 -14.32 10.73
C GLY A 191 -15.54 -13.43 11.87
N LYS A 192 -16.01 -13.71 13.09
CA LYS A 192 -15.92 -12.78 14.23
C LYS A 192 -14.50 -12.35 14.61
N LYS A 193 -13.51 -13.23 14.47
CA LYS A 193 -12.11 -12.89 14.81
C LYS A 193 -11.55 -11.85 13.85
N TRP A 194 -11.85 -12.00 12.56
CA TRP A 194 -11.48 -11.07 11.51
C TRP A 194 -12.17 -9.71 11.67
N GLU A 195 -13.49 -9.71 11.89
CA GLU A 195 -14.24 -8.47 12.13
C GLU A 195 -13.70 -7.68 13.33
N LYS A 196 -13.40 -8.36 14.44
CA LYS A 196 -12.79 -7.74 15.62
C LYS A 196 -11.41 -7.14 15.33
N ALA A 197 -10.61 -7.74 14.45
CA ALA A 197 -9.31 -7.19 14.08
C ALA A 197 -9.46 -5.87 13.31
N LYS A 198 -10.41 -5.82 12.36
CA LYS A 198 -10.75 -4.60 11.63
C LYS A 198 -11.30 -3.51 12.55
N GLU A 199 -12.27 -3.85 13.41
CA GLU A 199 -12.85 -2.91 14.38
C GLU A 199 -11.76 -2.29 15.27
N LYS A 200 -10.90 -3.13 15.88
CA LYS A 200 -9.81 -2.65 16.74
C LYS A 200 -8.87 -1.70 15.99
N LEU A 201 -8.58 -2.00 14.72
CA LEU A 201 -7.72 -1.15 13.91
C LEU A 201 -8.40 0.17 13.56
N GLN A 202 -9.67 0.13 13.17
CA GLN A 202 -10.47 1.34 12.93
C GLN A 202 -10.55 2.21 14.18
N GLU A 203 -10.80 1.64 15.35
CA GLU A 203 -10.82 2.43 16.59
C GLU A 203 -9.48 3.11 16.88
N LYS A 204 -8.37 2.44 16.56
CA LYS A 204 -7.02 2.95 16.76
C LYS A 204 -6.66 4.07 15.77
N LEU A 205 -6.92 3.85 14.48
CA LEU A 205 -6.43 4.71 13.39
C LEU A 205 -7.49 5.66 12.82
N HIS A 206 -8.78 5.26 12.79
CA HIS A 206 -9.83 6.04 12.12
C HIS A 206 -10.40 7.16 12.98
N LYS A 207 -10.55 6.95 14.29
CA LYS A 207 -11.23 7.92 15.19
C LYS A 207 -10.45 9.21 15.43
N LYS A 208 -9.16 9.25 15.08
CA LYS A 208 -8.24 10.37 15.40
C LYS A 208 -7.53 10.93 14.17
N ASN A 209 -7.99 10.60 12.97
CA ASN A 209 -7.30 10.97 11.74
C ASN A 209 -7.92 12.21 11.09
N VAL A 210 -7.09 12.96 10.39
CA VAL A 210 -7.41 14.26 9.79
C VAL A 210 -8.51 14.12 8.75
N LEU A 211 -8.44 13.10 7.90
CA LEU A 211 -9.45 12.89 6.86
C LEU A 211 -10.85 12.62 7.47
N ASN A 212 -10.95 12.01 8.65
CA ASN A 212 -12.23 11.76 9.31
C ASN A 212 -12.80 13.06 9.89
N GLU A 213 -11.95 13.93 10.43
CA GLU A 213 -12.34 15.25 10.90
C GLU A 213 -12.89 16.10 9.74
N LEU A 214 -12.19 16.11 8.59
CA LEU A 214 -12.63 16.83 7.39
C LEU A 214 -13.98 16.32 6.83
N ILE A 215 -14.21 15.01 6.85
CA ILE A 215 -15.44 14.41 6.30
C ILE A 215 -16.63 14.53 7.28
N ASN A 216 -16.42 14.19 8.56
CA ASN A 216 -17.51 14.01 9.52
C ASN A 216 -17.73 15.21 10.44
N ASN A 217 -16.76 16.10 10.59
CA ASN A 217 -16.89 17.33 11.37
C ASN A 217 -16.32 18.56 10.62
N PRO A 218 -16.84 18.89 9.43
CA PRO A 218 -16.32 20.00 8.61
C PRO A 218 -16.44 21.38 9.29
N ASN A 219 -17.28 21.50 10.31
CA ASN A 219 -17.45 22.73 11.09
C ASN A 219 -16.57 22.81 12.34
N GLY A 220 -15.76 21.77 12.61
CA GLY A 220 -14.77 21.76 13.68
C GLY A 220 -13.69 22.84 13.44
N GLU A 221 -13.07 23.30 14.52
CA GLU A 221 -12.02 24.32 14.44
C GLU A 221 -10.84 23.86 13.59
N GLU A 222 -10.40 22.62 13.79
CA GLU A 222 -9.32 21.99 13.02
C GLU A 222 -9.68 21.84 11.53
N ALA A 223 -10.87 21.30 11.23
CA ALA A 223 -11.35 21.17 9.86
C ALA A 223 -11.46 22.53 9.15
N ARG A 224 -11.95 23.57 9.83
CA ARG A 224 -12.04 24.92 9.27
C ARG A 224 -10.68 25.48 8.91
N MET A 225 -9.69 25.32 9.77
CA MET A 225 -8.31 25.77 9.49
C MET A 225 -7.73 25.07 8.27
N LEU A 226 -7.96 23.75 8.14
CA LEU A 226 -7.52 22.98 6.98
C LEU A 226 -8.27 23.36 5.70
N TYR A 227 -9.58 23.62 5.78
CA TYR A 227 -10.34 24.11 4.63
C TYR A 227 -9.90 25.49 4.16
N LEU A 228 -9.55 26.41 5.07
CA LEU A 228 -8.96 27.70 4.68
C LEU A 228 -7.65 27.52 3.91
N PHE A 229 -6.82 26.56 4.30
CA PHE A 229 -5.61 26.22 3.57
C PHE A 229 -5.92 25.66 2.17
N ILE A 230 -6.84 24.70 2.07
CA ILE A 230 -7.29 24.12 0.79
C ILE A 230 -7.91 25.19 -0.13
N ASP A 231 -8.71 26.09 0.41
CA ASP A 231 -9.33 27.18 -0.34
C ASP A 231 -8.26 28.17 -0.84
N GLY A 232 -7.24 28.46 -0.04
CA GLY A 232 -6.09 29.28 -0.45
C GLY A 232 -5.33 28.68 -1.65
N LEU A 233 -5.11 27.36 -1.67
CA LEU A 233 -4.53 26.66 -2.82
C LEU A 233 -5.42 26.78 -4.06
N ARG A 234 -6.73 26.61 -3.88
CA ARG A 234 -7.71 26.74 -4.97
C ARG A 234 -7.74 28.14 -5.57
N GLU A 235 -7.63 29.17 -4.74
CA GLU A 235 -7.55 30.56 -5.20
C GLU A 235 -6.23 30.83 -5.94
N SER A 236 -5.12 30.27 -5.48
CA SER A 236 -3.84 30.36 -6.17
C SER A 236 -3.90 29.77 -7.59
N ASP A 237 -4.54 28.61 -7.76
CA ASP A 237 -4.73 28.01 -9.10
C ASP A 237 -5.58 28.89 -10.01
N LYS A 238 -6.69 29.43 -9.50
CA LYS A 238 -7.55 30.34 -10.28
C LYS A 238 -6.79 31.60 -10.70
N ASN A 239 -6.03 32.19 -9.78
CA ASN A 239 -5.23 33.37 -10.06
C ASN A 239 -4.12 33.06 -11.07
N ALA A 240 -3.49 31.88 -10.99
CA ALA A 240 -2.51 31.43 -11.97
C ALA A 240 -3.14 31.20 -13.36
N GLU A 241 -4.32 30.59 -13.44
CA GLU A 241 -5.07 30.46 -14.70
C GLU A 241 -5.46 31.84 -15.28
N GLU A 242 -5.83 32.80 -14.44
CA GLU A 242 -6.14 34.18 -14.84
C GLU A 242 -4.89 34.97 -15.27
N GLU A 243 -3.75 34.81 -14.57
CA GLU A 243 -2.48 35.45 -14.92
C GLU A 243 -1.85 34.89 -16.20
N ILE A 244 -2.03 33.58 -16.45
CA ILE A 244 -1.48 32.90 -17.64
C ILE A 244 -2.16 33.35 -18.93
N MET A 245 -3.37 33.94 -18.89
CA MET A 245 -4.09 34.31 -20.10
C MET A 245 -3.96 35.80 -20.48
N LYS A 246 -2.75 36.35 -20.46
CA LYS A 246 -2.43 37.65 -21.08
C LYS A 246 -1.95 37.43 -22.53
N CYS A 247 -2.51 38.16 -23.50
CA CYS A 247 -2.10 38.12 -24.92
C CYS A 247 -0.60 38.33 -24.99
N LEU A 248 0.15 37.30 -25.44
CA LEU A 248 1.60 37.37 -25.69
C LEU A 248 2.01 38.57 -26.58
N ARG A 249 1.05 39.14 -27.31
CA ARG A 249 1.25 40.28 -28.21
C ARG A 249 0.95 41.64 -27.61
N CYS A 250 0.07 41.74 -26.60
CA CYS A 250 -0.38 43.04 -26.09
C CYS A 250 -0.65 43.08 -24.58
N GLU A 251 -0.34 42.00 -23.87
CA GLU A 251 -0.47 41.83 -22.41
C GLU A 251 -1.89 42.04 -21.86
N LYS A 252 -2.89 42.13 -22.73
CA LYS A 252 -4.30 42.22 -22.37
C LYS A 252 -4.90 40.84 -22.18
N GLU A 253 -5.83 40.73 -21.26
CA GLU A 253 -6.58 39.51 -20.96
C GLU A 253 -7.16 38.87 -22.23
N MET A 254 -7.09 37.54 -22.26
CA MET A 254 -7.66 36.70 -23.30
C MET A 254 -8.91 36.01 -22.77
N GLU A 255 -9.95 35.95 -23.59
CA GLU A 255 -11.22 35.34 -23.25
C GLU A 255 -11.25 33.88 -23.70
N LYS A 256 -11.61 32.97 -22.79
CA LYS A 256 -11.80 31.56 -23.12
C LYS A 256 -13.09 31.38 -23.93
N VAL A 257 -12.99 30.69 -25.06
CA VAL A 257 -14.10 30.33 -25.95
C VAL A 257 -14.11 28.82 -26.11
N THR A 258 -15.26 28.21 -25.82
CA THR A 258 -15.49 26.78 -26.06
C THR A 258 -15.72 26.55 -27.55
N LEU A 259 -14.94 25.65 -28.14
CA LEU A 259 -15.08 25.32 -29.56
C LEU A 259 -16.20 24.29 -29.72
N SER A 260 -17.29 24.67 -30.39
CA SER A 260 -18.47 23.81 -30.55
C SER A 260 -18.28 22.66 -31.56
N GLN A 261 -17.20 22.68 -32.36
CA GLN A 261 -16.86 21.64 -33.34
C GLN A 261 -15.34 21.48 -33.48
N GLY A 262 -14.88 20.22 -33.51
CA GLY A 262 -13.47 19.83 -33.45
C GLY A 262 -12.64 20.39 -34.60
N ILE A 263 -11.79 21.37 -34.28
CA ILE A 263 -10.66 21.75 -35.12
C ILE A 263 -9.66 20.58 -35.03
N VAL A 264 -9.43 19.87 -36.14
CA VAL A 264 -8.39 18.85 -36.23
C VAL A 264 -7.12 19.52 -36.74
N LEU A 265 -6.13 19.67 -35.87
CA LEU A 265 -4.82 20.17 -36.27
C LEU A 265 -3.99 19.02 -36.82
N TYR A 266 -3.52 19.16 -38.05
CA TYR A 266 -2.49 18.28 -38.61
C TYR A 266 -1.15 19.02 -38.50
N GLU A 267 -0.28 18.57 -37.60
CA GLU A 267 1.12 19.01 -37.63
C GLU A 267 1.79 18.44 -38.89
N GLY A 268 2.20 19.32 -39.80
CA GLY A 268 2.95 18.93 -40.99
C GLY A 268 4.31 18.35 -40.59
N LYS A 269 4.55 17.08 -40.89
CA LYS A 269 5.83 16.42 -40.63
C LYS A 269 6.80 16.52 -41.78
N THR A 270 8.04 16.84 -41.43
CA THR A 270 9.22 16.22 -42.04
C THR A 270 9.63 15.03 -41.17
N GLY A 271 9.25 13.80 -41.55
CA GLY A 271 9.80 12.54 -40.99
C GLY A 271 8.81 11.56 -40.34
N ASP A 272 8.36 10.57 -41.12
CA ASP A 272 7.96 9.18 -40.81
C ASP A 272 7.49 8.72 -39.42
N LYS A 273 6.59 9.44 -38.76
CA LYS A 273 5.62 8.82 -37.83
C LYS A 273 4.28 9.54 -37.97
N GLN A 274 3.14 8.92 -38.25
CA GLN A 274 1.87 9.64 -38.09
C GLN A 274 1.65 9.91 -36.58
N GLN A 275 1.53 11.18 -36.19
CA GLN A 275 1.07 11.57 -34.84
C GLN A 275 -0.46 11.58 -34.84
N GLU A 276 -1.07 11.16 -33.73
CA GLU A 276 -2.52 11.17 -33.55
C GLU A 276 -3.06 12.61 -33.64
N PRO A 277 -4.25 12.82 -34.24
CA PRO A 277 -4.87 14.12 -34.32
C PRO A 277 -5.27 14.63 -32.92
N CYS A 278 -4.72 15.77 -32.49
CA CYS A 278 -5.19 16.49 -31.31
C CYS A 278 -6.30 17.47 -31.68
N SER A 279 -7.44 17.38 -30.99
CA SER A 279 -8.55 18.32 -31.11
C SER A 279 -8.65 19.22 -29.87
N PRO A 280 -8.17 20.48 -29.91
CA PRO A 280 -8.36 21.40 -28.81
C PRO A 280 -9.85 21.64 -28.59
N LYS A 281 -10.32 21.48 -27.34
CA LYS A 281 -11.73 21.69 -26.96
C LYS A 281 -12.04 23.14 -26.58
N SER A 282 -11.01 23.94 -26.32
CA SER A 282 -11.14 25.37 -26.04
C SER A 282 -10.03 26.18 -26.69
N ALA A 283 -10.34 27.44 -26.98
CA ALA A 283 -9.40 28.44 -27.49
C ALA A 283 -9.51 29.70 -26.64
N TYR A 284 -8.42 30.43 -26.50
CA TYR A 284 -8.42 31.73 -25.87
C TYR A 284 -8.23 32.79 -26.94
N ILE A 285 -9.06 33.84 -26.91
CA ILE A 285 -9.07 34.90 -27.91
C ILE A 285 -8.82 36.23 -27.21
N CYS A 286 -7.80 36.96 -27.63
CA CYS A 286 -7.62 38.32 -27.21
C CYS A 286 -8.50 39.26 -28.04
N LYS A 287 -9.50 39.86 -27.41
CA LYS A 287 -10.39 40.86 -28.04
C LYS A 287 -9.67 42.11 -28.53
N ASN A 288 -8.47 42.41 -27.99
CA ASN A 288 -7.71 43.61 -28.35
C ASN A 288 -6.79 43.40 -29.57
N CYS A 289 -6.03 42.31 -29.58
CA CYS A 289 -5.01 42.02 -30.60
C CYS A 289 -5.47 41.00 -31.66
N GLY A 290 -6.63 40.35 -31.46
CA GLY A 290 -7.13 39.25 -32.31
C GLY A 290 -6.29 37.98 -32.22
N TYR A 291 -5.33 37.91 -31.30
CA TYR A 291 -4.49 36.73 -31.08
C TYR A 291 -5.34 35.59 -30.52
N VAL A 292 -5.14 34.40 -31.06
CA VAL A 292 -5.84 33.19 -30.64
C VAL A 292 -4.80 32.18 -30.20
N GLU A 293 -4.99 31.63 -29.01
CA GLU A 293 -4.16 30.58 -28.44
C GLU A 293 -5.02 29.34 -28.19
N LEU A 294 -4.63 28.20 -28.74
CA LEU A 294 -5.42 26.97 -28.63
C LEU A 294 -5.02 26.22 -27.36
N SER A 295 -5.99 25.88 -26.51
CA SER A 295 -5.74 25.07 -25.33
C SER A 295 -5.74 23.59 -25.72
N LEU A 296 -4.55 22.99 -25.72
CA LEU A 296 -4.38 21.55 -25.95
C LEU A 296 -4.53 20.71 -24.67
N LYS A 297 -4.69 21.35 -23.49
CA LYS A 297 -4.96 20.65 -22.24
C LYS A 297 -6.48 20.52 -22.01
N GLU A 298 -6.93 19.26 -22.00
CA GLU A 298 -7.97 18.74 -21.11
C GLU A 298 -7.49 17.42 -20.52
#